data_AF-A0AAV4IRV9-F1
#
_entry.id   AF-A0AAV4IRV9-F1
#
_cell.length_a   1.000
_cell.length_b   1.000
_cell.length_c   1.000
_cell.angle_alpha   90.00
_cell.angle_beta   90.00
_cell.angle_gamma   90.00
#
_symmetry.space_group_name_H-M   'P 1'
#
loop_
_entity.id
_entity.type
_entity.pdbx_description
1 polymer ?
#
loop_
_entity_poly.entity_id
_entity_poly.type
_entity_poly.pdbx_seq_one_letter_code
_entity_poly.pdbx_strand_id
1 'polypeptide(L)'
;DRLPHNRKVYYGLISDGIHTHPAALRIAHRVHPEGIVLVTDAIQATFLPDGTYPFGEQTIVVKGSYSYLKDTNTLAGSLASLDDCVRLFAKETGCGPELALEAASLHPAQMLGIVDRKGTLDFDSDADFIMLNDNLEVKATFIAGECVYRAQ
;
A
#
# COMPACT_ATOMS: atom_id res chain seq x y z
N ASP A 1 -13.69 -22.92 3.85
CA ASP A 1 -13.15 -23.11 2.48
C ASP A 1 -14.17 -23.04 1.34
N ARG A 2 -15.43 -22.66 1.57
CA ARG A 2 -16.37 -22.38 0.47
C ARG A 2 -16.62 -20.89 0.36
N LEU A 3 -15.76 -20.20 -0.40
CA LEU A 3 -16.10 -18.87 -0.87
C LEU A 3 -17.32 -18.99 -1.80
N PRO A 4 -18.35 -18.14 -1.67
CA PRO A 4 -19.49 -18.15 -2.59
C PRO A 4 -19.00 -17.93 -4.02
N HIS A 5 -19.55 -18.67 -4.98
CA HIS A 5 -19.14 -18.64 -6.39
C HIS A 5 -19.17 -17.24 -7.06
N ASN A 6 -19.83 -16.26 -6.44
CA ASN A 6 -19.98 -14.89 -6.96
C ASN A 6 -19.37 -13.80 -6.07
N ARG A 7 -18.52 -14.16 -5.10
CA ARG A 7 -17.86 -13.15 -4.25
C ARG A 7 -16.47 -12.84 -4.77
N LYS A 8 -16.24 -11.60 -5.20
CA LYS A 8 -14.90 -11.07 -5.49
C LYS A 8 -14.01 -11.21 -4.25
N VAL A 9 -12.82 -11.78 -4.44
CA VAL A 9 -11.87 -12.01 -3.35
C VAL A 9 -10.82 -10.92 -3.40
N TYR A 10 -10.77 -10.11 -2.35
CA TYR A 10 -9.70 -9.14 -2.17
C TYR A 10 -8.55 -9.75 -1.38
N TYR A 11 -7.33 -9.35 -1.70
CA TYR A 11 -6.13 -9.80 -1.01
C TYR A 11 -5.13 -8.66 -0.85
N GLY A 12 -4.59 -8.55 0.37
CA GLY A 12 -3.53 -7.61 0.70
C GLY A 12 -2.22 -7.99 0.02
N LEU A 13 -1.51 -7.01 -0.52
CA LEU A 13 -0.22 -7.20 -1.16
C LEU A 13 0.75 -6.12 -0.70
N ILE A 14 1.86 -6.53 -0.07
CA ILE A 14 2.97 -5.64 0.30
C ILE A 14 3.93 -5.56 -0.87
N SER A 15 3.94 -4.43 -1.58
CA SER A 15 4.78 -4.20 -2.76
C SER A 15 6.00 -3.34 -2.43
N ASP A 16 6.81 -3.77 -1.48
CA ASP A 16 8.06 -3.11 -1.07
C ASP A 16 9.33 -3.73 -1.69
N GLY A 17 9.18 -4.81 -2.46
CA GLY A 17 10.29 -5.53 -3.08
C GLY A 17 11.09 -6.42 -2.12
N ILE A 18 10.67 -6.50 -0.85
CA ILE A 18 11.29 -7.28 0.22
C ILE A 18 10.36 -8.43 0.62
N HIS A 19 9.12 -8.11 1.01
CA HIS A 19 8.11 -9.10 1.39
C HIS A 19 7.62 -9.88 0.17
N THR A 20 7.45 -9.19 -0.95
CA THR A 20 6.96 -9.79 -2.19
C THR A 20 7.96 -9.62 -3.31
N HIS A 21 8.47 -10.75 -3.82
CA HIS A 21 9.35 -10.75 -4.98
C HIS A 21 8.62 -10.19 -6.23
N PRO A 22 9.29 -9.43 -7.12
CA PRO A 22 8.63 -8.84 -8.30
C PRO A 22 7.89 -9.83 -9.20
N ALA A 23 8.38 -11.07 -9.30
CA ALA A 23 7.68 -12.13 -10.04
C ALA A 23 6.30 -12.46 -9.44
N ALA A 24 6.18 -12.46 -8.11
CA ALA A 24 4.92 -12.69 -7.43
C ALA A 24 3.96 -11.50 -7.61
N LEU A 25 4.45 -10.25 -7.59
CA LEU A 25 3.63 -9.07 -7.93
C LEU A 25 3.00 -9.20 -9.33
N ARG A 26 3.79 -9.62 -10.33
CA ARG A 26 3.31 -9.87 -11.70
C ARG A 26 2.30 -11.00 -11.79
N ILE A 27 2.50 -12.09 -11.03
CA ILE A 27 1.55 -13.21 -11.00
C ILE A 27 0.23 -12.74 -10.40
N ALA A 28 0.27 -12.07 -9.24
CA ALA A 28 -0.91 -11.53 -8.59
C ALA A 28 -1.71 -10.59 -9.53
N HIS A 29 -1.02 -9.65 -10.17
CA HIS A 29 -1.61 -8.74 -11.15
C HIS A 29 -2.29 -9.47 -12.32
N ARG A 30 -1.66 -10.50 -12.89
CA ARG A 30 -2.23 -11.24 -14.03
C ARG A 30 -3.42 -12.13 -13.65
N VAL A 31 -3.44 -12.64 -12.43
CA VAL A 31 -4.46 -13.59 -11.98
C VAL A 31 -5.75 -12.88 -11.61
N HIS A 32 -5.68 -11.82 -10.80
CA HIS A 32 -6.87 -11.08 -10.38
C HIS A 32 -6.56 -9.61 -10.05
N PRO A 33 -6.37 -8.76 -11.07
CA PRO A 33 -5.91 -7.38 -10.88
C PRO A 33 -6.85 -6.57 -9.98
N GLU A 34 -8.16 -6.75 -10.13
CA GLU A 34 -9.14 -5.99 -9.35
C GLU A 34 -9.29 -6.46 -7.90
N GLY A 35 -8.73 -7.62 -7.54
CA GLY A 35 -8.72 -8.12 -6.16
C GLY A 35 -7.55 -7.62 -5.33
N ILE A 36 -6.59 -6.93 -5.96
CA ILE A 36 -5.38 -6.45 -5.30
C ILE A 36 -5.71 -5.26 -4.43
N VAL A 37 -5.38 -5.36 -3.14
CA VAL A 37 -5.36 -4.24 -2.22
C VAL A 37 -3.91 -4.04 -1.79
N LEU A 38 -3.28 -2.95 -2.24
CA LEU A 38 -1.95 -2.59 -1.77
C LEU A 38 -2.04 -2.18 -0.31
N VAL A 39 -1.22 -2.81 0.50
CA VAL A 39 -1.06 -2.50 1.92
C VAL A 39 0.42 -2.28 2.21
N THR A 40 0.71 -1.44 3.18
CA THR A 40 2.11 -1.26 3.62
C THR A 40 2.51 -2.36 4.58
N ASP A 41 1.61 -2.76 5.49
CA ASP A 41 1.99 -3.45 6.74
C ASP A 41 3.09 -2.68 7.50
N ALA A 42 3.06 -1.35 7.37
CA ALA A 42 4.04 -0.45 7.96
C ALA A 42 4.00 -0.51 9.49
N ILE A 43 5.18 -0.55 10.10
CA ILE A 43 5.34 -0.59 11.55
C ILE A 43 5.77 0.77 12.11
N GLN A 44 5.72 0.94 13.43
CA GLN A 44 6.08 2.21 14.10
C GLN A 44 7.51 2.71 13.83
N ALA A 45 8.39 1.84 13.33
CA ALA A 45 9.76 2.20 12.96
C ALA A 45 9.87 2.77 11.53
N THR A 46 8.77 2.82 10.78
CA THR A 46 8.73 3.42 9.43
C THR A 46 9.18 4.88 9.51
N PHE A 47 10.11 5.26 8.62
CA PHE A 47 10.78 6.57 8.58
C PHE A 47 11.67 6.92 9.80
N LEU A 48 11.93 5.97 10.71
CA LEU A 48 12.94 6.14 11.75
C LEU A 48 14.32 5.67 11.24
N PRO A 49 15.43 6.16 11.83
CA PRO A 49 16.77 5.66 11.51
C PRO A 49 16.94 4.16 11.81
N ASP A 50 18.01 3.56 11.32
CA ASP A 50 18.42 2.21 11.73
C ASP A 50 18.55 2.12 13.25
N GLY A 51 18.05 1.03 13.83
CA GLY A 51 17.95 0.92 15.29
C GLY A 51 17.22 -0.31 15.78
N THR A 52 17.02 -0.37 17.09
CA THR A 52 16.26 -1.42 17.77
C THR A 52 15.02 -0.79 18.39
N TYR A 53 13.85 -1.35 18.11
CA TYR A 53 12.56 -0.79 18.50
C TYR A 53 11.69 -1.84 19.19
N PRO A 54 10.83 -1.44 20.15
CA PRO A 54 9.81 -2.34 20.66
C PRO A 54 8.82 -2.73 19.54
N PHE A 55 8.18 -3.89 19.65
CA PHE A 55 7.14 -4.33 18.72
C PHE A 55 6.16 -5.24 19.46
N GLY A 56 5.20 -4.64 20.16
CA GLY A 56 4.41 -5.35 21.16
C GLY A 56 5.30 -5.91 22.27
N GLU A 57 5.19 -7.22 22.54
CA GLU A 57 6.06 -7.94 23.48
C GLU A 57 7.40 -8.37 22.86
N GLN A 58 7.58 -8.13 21.57
CA GLN A 58 8.79 -8.47 20.82
C GLN A 58 9.68 -7.24 20.64
N THR A 59 10.86 -7.48 20.06
CA THR A 59 11.80 -6.44 19.67
C THR A 59 12.14 -6.63 18.21
N ILE A 60 12.22 -5.54 17.46
CA ILE A 60 12.65 -5.54 16.06
C ILE A 60 13.98 -4.81 15.91
N VAL A 61 14.75 -5.21 14.91
CA VAL A 61 15.97 -4.54 14.47
C VAL A 61 15.75 -4.04 13.05
N VAL A 62 15.86 -2.73 12.86
CA VAL A 62 15.78 -2.06 11.57
C VAL A 62 17.19 -1.85 11.03
N LYS A 63 17.40 -2.25 9.77
CA LYS A 63 18.65 -2.05 9.04
C LYS A 63 18.35 -1.75 7.58
N GLY A 64 18.53 -0.49 7.18
CA GLY A 64 18.08 0.00 5.88
C GLY A 64 16.58 -0.20 5.72
N SER A 65 16.16 -0.85 4.63
CA SER A 65 14.75 -1.10 4.33
C SER A 65 14.17 -2.36 4.99
N TYR A 66 14.95 -3.06 5.83
CA TYR A 66 14.52 -4.30 6.47
C TYR A 66 14.23 -4.12 7.96
N SER A 67 13.16 -4.75 8.43
CA SER A 67 12.85 -4.95 9.85
C SER A 67 12.80 -6.45 10.15
N TYR A 68 13.60 -6.89 11.12
CA TYR A 68 13.64 -8.29 11.55
C TYR A 68 13.24 -8.41 13.02
N LEU A 69 12.56 -9.50 13.39
CA LEU A 69 12.47 -9.90 14.79
C LEU A 69 13.89 -10.13 15.31
N LYS A 70 14.20 -9.52 16.47
CA LYS A 70 15.52 -9.56 17.09
C LYS A 70 16.01 -11.01 17.21
N ASP A 71 17.29 -11.19 16.89
CA ASP A 71 18.00 -12.49 16.93
C ASP A 71 17.46 -13.54 15.93
N THR A 72 16.71 -13.11 14.90
CA THR A 72 16.20 -13.96 13.82
C THR A 72 16.38 -13.34 12.43
N ASN A 73 16.04 -14.10 11.39
CA ASN A 73 15.91 -13.59 10.01
C ASN A 73 14.42 -13.45 9.59
N THR A 74 13.50 -13.45 10.56
CA THR A 74 12.06 -13.31 10.28
C THR A 74 11.72 -11.85 10.10
N LEU A 75 11.17 -11.48 8.94
CA LEU A 75 10.67 -10.12 8.69
C LEU A 75 9.53 -9.77 9.66
N ALA A 76 9.49 -8.52 10.11
CA ALA A 76 8.50 -8.03 11.05
C ALA A 76 7.89 -6.72 10.52
N GLY A 77 6.84 -6.85 9.70
CA GLY A 77 6.18 -5.77 8.98
C GLY A 77 7.10 -5.04 8.00
N SER A 78 6.57 -4.04 7.29
CA SER A 78 7.32 -3.25 6.32
C SER A 78 7.75 -1.89 6.88
N LEU A 79 8.66 -1.25 6.15
CA LEU A 79 9.08 0.14 6.32
C LEU A 79 8.74 1.01 5.09
N ALA A 80 7.97 0.45 4.14
CA ALA A 80 7.57 1.17 2.92
C ALA A 80 6.38 2.10 3.17
N SER A 81 6.38 3.24 2.49
CA SER A 81 5.21 4.09 2.37
C SER A 81 4.21 3.51 1.36
N LEU A 82 2.95 3.95 1.41
CA LEU A 82 1.95 3.48 0.45
C LEU A 82 2.25 3.98 -0.98
N ASP A 83 2.81 5.19 -1.13
CA ASP A 83 3.20 5.72 -2.44
C ASP A 83 4.44 5.00 -3.02
N ASP A 84 5.39 4.56 -2.18
CA ASP A 84 6.47 3.66 -2.60
C ASP A 84 5.89 2.33 -3.10
N CYS A 85 4.93 1.75 -2.37
CA CYS A 85 4.24 0.53 -2.77
C CYS A 85 3.55 0.68 -4.13
N VAL A 86 2.83 1.78 -4.36
CA VAL A 86 2.17 2.09 -5.64
C VAL A 86 3.19 2.22 -6.77
N ARG A 87 4.25 3.02 -6.57
CA ARG A 87 5.31 3.22 -7.58
C ARG A 87 6.02 1.93 -7.95
N LEU A 88 6.38 1.11 -6.96
CA LEU A 88 7.03 -0.17 -7.21
C LEU A 88 6.09 -1.16 -7.90
N PHE A 89 4.83 -1.24 -7.46
CA PHE A 89 3.85 -2.11 -8.10
C PHE A 89 3.61 -1.73 -9.57
N ALA A 90 3.41 -0.44 -9.87
CA ALA A 90 3.26 0.05 -11.23
C ALA A 90 4.48 -0.31 -12.10
N LYS A 91 5.69 -0.08 -11.57
CA LYS A 91 6.95 -0.38 -12.26
C LYS A 91 7.13 -1.88 -12.54
N GLU A 92 6.98 -2.73 -11.53
CA GLU A 92 7.31 -4.16 -11.64
C GLU A 92 6.26 -4.97 -12.40
N THR A 93 5.01 -4.47 -12.45
CA THR A 93 3.90 -5.12 -13.18
C THR A 93 3.65 -4.53 -14.56
N GLY A 94 3.97 -3.25 -14.77
CA GLY A 94 3.65 -2.54 -16.01
C GLY A 94 2.15 -2.26 -16.16
N CYS A 95 1.37 -2.27 -15.08
CA CYS A 95 -0.09 -2.15 -15.13
C CYS A 95 -0.63 -0.75 -15.45
N GLY A 96 0.25 0.26 -15.51
CA GLY A 96 -0.14 1.67 -15.62
C GLY A 96 -0.44 2.32 -14.25
N PRO A 97 -0.41 3.66 -14.19
CA PRO A 97 -0.64 4.40 -12.96
C PRO A 97 -2.07 4.25 -12.42
N GLU A 98 -3.07 4.16 -13.30
CA GLU A 98 -4.49 4.09 -12.93
C GLU A 98 -4.76 2.84 -12.09
N LEU A 99 -4.40 1.66 -12.57
CA LEU A 99 -4.62 0.41 -11.83
C LEU A 99 -3.81 0.36 -10.53
N ALA A 100 -2.58 0.89 -10.54
CA ALA A 100 -1.75 0.93 -9.34
C ALA A 100 -2.36 1.82 -8.25
N LEU A 101 -2.95 2.95 -8.66
CA LEU A 101 -3.69 3.85 -7.76
C LEU A 101 -5.00 3.20 -7.30
N GLU A 102 -5.76 2.56 -8.20
CA GLU A 102 -6.98 1.82 -7.86
C GLU A 102 -6.71 0.75 -6.80
N ALA A 103 -5.59 0.03 -6.90
CA ALA A 103 -5.19 -0.97 -5.91
C ALA A 103 -4.90 -0.37 -4.51
N ALA A 104 -4.61 0.93 -4.41
CA ALA A 104 -4.39 1.63 -3.15
C ALA A 104 -5.58 2.51 -2.71
N SER A 105 -6.62 2.68 -3.55
CA SER A 105 -7.76 3.56 -3.27
C SER A 105 -9.11 2.90 -3.54
N LEU A 106 -9.41 2.61 -4.81
CA LEU A 106 -10.70 2.08 -5.26
C LEU A 106 -10.95 0.66 -4.75
N HIS A 107 -10.00 -0.26 -4.94
CA HIS A 107 -10.15 -1.66 -4.51
C HIS A 107 -10.36 -1.79 -2.99
N PRO A 108 -9.58 -1.13 -2.10
CA PRO A 108 -9.90 -1.15 -0.67
C PRO A 108 -11.27 -0.53 -0.36
N ALA A 109 -11.67 0.54 -1.04
CA ALA A 109 -13.01 1.13 -0.84
C ALA A 109 -14.14 0.19 -1.26
N GLN A 110 -14.00 -0.51 -2.40
CA GLN A 110 -14.93 -1.53 -2.85
C GLN A 110 -14.99 -2.72 -1.89
N MET A 111 -13.82 -3.18 -1.39
CA MET A 111 -13.72 -4.26 -0.41
C MET A 111 -14.49 -3.93 0.87
N LEU A 112 -14.36 -2.69 1.35
CA LEU A 112 -14.99 -2.21 2.58
C LEU A 112 -16.45 -1.77 2.37
N GLY A 113 -16.92 -1.65 1.12
CA GLY A 113 -18.27 -1.21 0.79
C GLY A 113 -18.51 0.28 1.08
N ILE A 114 -17.48 1.12 0.88
CA ILE A 114 -17.50 2.57 1.16
C ILE A 114 -17.23 3.42 -0.09
N VAL A 115 -17.44 2.85 -1.28
CA VAL A 115 -17.18 3.52 -2.57
C VAL A 115 -18.10 4.73 -2.81
N ASP A 116 -19.18 4.85 -2.05
CA ASP A 116 -20.06 6.02 -2.03
C ASP A 116 -19.39 7.27 -1.44
N ARG A 117 -18.28 7.12 -0.71
CA ARG A 117 -17.57 8.24 -0.08
C ARG A 117 -16.06 8.27 -0.31
N LYS A 118 -15.42 7.13 -0.61
CA LYS A 118 -13.96 6.99 -0.68
C LYS A 118 -13.52 6.20 -1.91
N GLY A 119 -12.26 6.40 -2.32
CA GLY A 119 -11.61 5.61 -3.36
C GLY A 119 -11.94 6.04 -4.80
N THR A 120 -12.82 7.01 -4.99
CA THR A 120 -13.14 7.65 -6.27
C THR A 120 -12.99 9.16 -6.17
N LEU A 121 -12.96 9.83 -7.33
CA LEU A 121 -13.04 11.29 -7.46
C LEU A 121 -14.37 11.68 -8.11
N ASP A 122 -15.46 11.21 -7.51
CA ASP A 122 -16.82 11.48 -7.97
C ASP A 122 -17.48 12.60 -7.16
N PHE A 123 -18.54 13.18 -7.72
CA PHE A 123 -19.39 14.11 -6.99
C PHE A 123 -19.93 13.48 -5.71
N ASP A 124 -20.13 14.31 -4.68
CA ASP A 124 -20.64 13.93 -3.35
C ASP A 124 -19.75 12.97 -2.53
N SER A 125 -18.60 12.54 -3.06
CA SER A 125 -17.58 11.82 -2.29
C SER A 125 -16.80 12.76 -1.36
N ASP A 126 -16.18 12.21 -0.31
CA ASP A 126 -15.31 13.01 0.54
C ASP A 126 -14.11 13.52 -0.28
N ALA A 127 -13.76 14.80 -0.12
CA ALA A 127 -12.64 15.42 -0.83
C ALA A 127 -11.27 14.99 -0.24
N ASP A 128 -11.04 13.69 -0.23
CA ASP A 128 -9.79 13.01 0.14
C ASP A 128 -9.03 12.65 -1.14
N PHE A 129 -7.99 13.41 -1.46
CA PHE A 129 -7.23 13.20 -2.68
C PHE A 129 -5.77 13.62 -2.52
N ILE A 130 -4.94 13.15 -3.43
CA ILE A 130 -3.54 13.52 -3.52
C ILE A 130 -3.25 14.17 -4.87
N MET A 131 -2.32 15.12 -4.87
CA MET A 131 -1.70 15.63 -6.09
C MET A 131 -0.41 14.88 -6.32
N LEU A 132 -0.23 14.34 -7.53
CA LEU A 132 0.96 13.59 -7.94
C LEU A 132 1.67 14.33 -9.08
N ASN A 133 2.98 14.11 -9.23
CA ASN A 133 3.67 14.40 -10.48
C ASN A 133 3.69 13.18 -11.42
N ASP A 134 4.34 13.34 -12.58
CA ASP A 134 4.44 12.28 -13.61
C ASP A 134 5.16 11.00 -13.12
N ASN A 135 5.93 11.11 -12.03
CA ASN A 135 6.61 9.97 -11.40
C ASN A 135 5.78 9.31 -10.29
N LEU A 136 4.52 9.72 -10.11
CA LEU A 136 3.63 9.33 -9.00
C LEU A 136 4.16 9.69 -7.61
N GLU A 137 4.98 10.74 -7.51
CA GLU A 137 5.41 11.29 -6.23
C GLU A 137 4.37 12.27 -5.68
N VAL A 138 4.06 12.17 -4.39
CA VAL A 138 3.08 13.02 -3.73
C VAL A 138 3.58 14.46 -3.63
N LYS A 139 2.81 15.40 -4.17
CA LYS A 139 3.04 16.86 -4.08
C LYS A 139 2.15 17.54 -3.05
N ALA A 140 0.94 17.05 -2.85
CA ALA A 140 0.04 17.53 -1.80
C ALA A 140 -0.97 16.44 -1.43
N THR A 141 -1.49 16.50 -0.20
CA THR A 141 -2.57 15.63 0.28
C THR A 141 -3.67 16.48 0.86
N PHE A 142 -4.91 16.13 0.53
CA PHE A 142 -6.12 16.77 1.00
C PHE A 142 -6.96 15.75 1.77
N ILE A 143 -7.53 16.17 2.90
CA ILE A 143 -8.48 15.38 3.69
C ILE A 143 -9.71 16.25 3.94
N ALA A 144 -10.88 15.77 3.55
CA ALA A 144 -12.14 16.50 3.60
C ALA A 144 -12.05 17.90 2.96
N GLY A 145 -11.26 18.03 1.89
CA GLY A 145 -11.04 19.29 1.17
C GLY A 145 -9.94 20.18 1.73
N GLU A 146 -9.38 19.86 2.89
CA GLU A 146 -8.32 20.64 3.54
C GLU A 146 -6.93 20.13 3.16
N CYS A 147 -6.03 21.03 2.76
CA CYS A 147 -4.64 20.68 2.43
C CYS A 147 -3.85 20.36 3.71
N VAL A 148 -3.62 19.08 3.98
CA VAL A 148 -2.91 18.61 5.19
C VAL A 148 -1.43 18.34 4.98
N TYR A 149 -1.00 18.21 3.72
CA TYR A 149 0.40 18.02 3.35
C TYR A 149 0.71 18.75 2.05
N ARG A 150 1.92 19.30 1.96
CA ARG A 150 2.49 19.87 0.74
C ARG A 150 3.98 19.59 0.72
N ALA A 151 4.46 18.95 -0.35
CA ALA A 151 5.88 18.75 -0.58
C ALA A 151 6.56 20.13 -0.76
N GLN A 152 7.77 20.26 -0.21
CA GLN A 152 8.61 21.45 -0.41
C GLN A 152 9.22 21.48 -1.81
#